data_AF-A0AAV7GAN0-F1
#
_entry.id   AF-A0AAV7GAN0-F1
#
_cell.length_a   1.000
_cell.length_b   1.000
_cell.length_c   1.000
_cell.angle_alpha   90.00
_cell.angle_beta   90.00
_cell.angle_gamma   90.00
#
_symmetry.space_group_name_H-M   'P 1'
#
loop_
_entity.id
_entity.type
_entity.pdbx_description
1 polymer ?
#
loop_
_entity_poly.entity_id
_entity_poly.type
_entity_poly.pdbx_seq_one_letter_code
_entity_poly.pdbx_strand_id
1 'polypeptide(L)'
;MDGDISPTELCLDGSPPAYHLHRGHGTGVSNWLLQFEGGGWCNNVLSCFQRSRTRRGSTRYMNRLEVFSGILSDDPVNNPDFYNWNRVKLRYCDGASFAGDSNYSNGIFVLHFRGKRIWEAIINDLLPKGLMNARKVLLSGCSAGGLATFLHCDALSQMLPDSTIVKCMSDAGFFLDVNDITGNDTIRTFFNSVVKLQTTVKAVNILLADNAYLLMQCFFPQYNLPFIRNPFFILNSAYDTYQFDHIFVPPSADPTGHWSPCKSDLASCSPSQISILQGFRKKMLTALTTFESSRNEGMFINSCFAHCQSELQDSWYAEDSPTIHNKRPLVIGTLGEKLPKKLTALIHVTTLVRSLQVKCLPFLLVR
;
A
#
# COMPACT_ATOMS: atom_id res chain seq x y z
N MET A 1 8.10 18.92 -15.24
CA MET A 1 6.81 19.10 -14.56
C MET A 1 5.89 19.60 -15.65
N ASP A 2 5.16 18.72 -16.33
CA ASP A 2 4.34 19.08 -17.49
C ASP A 2 2.94 18.46 -17.34
N GLY A 3 1.98 19.30 -16.96
CA GLY A 3 0.57 18.98 -16.79
C GLY A 3 -0.10 20.11 -16.00
N ASP A 4 -0.91 20.94 -16.69
CA ASP A 4 -1.69 22.02 -16.08
C ASP A 4 -2.87 21.39 -15.32
N ILE A 5 -2.69 21.19 -14.01
CA ILE A 5 -3.69 20.58 -13.13
C ILE A 5 -4.65 21.66 -12.63
N SER A 6 -5.94 21.42 -12.76
CA SER A 6 -7.01 22.37 -12.42
C SER A 6 -6.96 22.81 -10.93
N PRO A 7 -7.51 23.99 -10.58
CA PRO A 7 -7.45 24.57 -9.23
C PRO A 7 -8.22 23.81 -8.14
N THR A 8 -8.76 22.62 -8.42
CA THR A 8 -9.51 21.82 -7.44
C THR A 8 -8.78 20.57 -6.95
N GLU A 9 -7.70 20.19 -7.63
CA GLU A 9 -6.92 18.98 -7.41
C GLU A 9 -5.62 19.39 -6.77
N LEU A 10 -5.66 19.61 -5.46
CA LEU A 10 -4.59 20.26 -4.69
C LEU A 10 -4.10 19.35 -3.57
N CYS A 11 -2.79 19.32 -3.35
CA CYS A 11 -2.18 18.77 -2.15
C CYS A 11 -2.65 19.51 -0.89
N LEU A 12 -2.38 18.96 0.30
CA LEU A 12 -2.80 19.54 1.58
C LEU A 12 -2.53 21.05 1.72
N ASP A 13 -1.41 21.55 1.18
CA ASP A 13 -1.01 22.96 1.23
C ASP A 13 -1.48 23.84 0.05
N GLY A 14 -2.24 23.29 -0.89
CA GLY A 14 -2.69 24.00 -2.09
C GLY A 14 -1.74 23.94 -3.28
N SER A 15 -0.63 23.18 -3.21
CA SER A 15 0.23 22.93 -4.37
C SER A 15 -0.40 21.91 -5.33
N PRO A 16 -0.10 21.96 -6.65
CA PRO A 16 -0.61 20.97 -7.59
C PRO A 16 0.02 19.59 -7.31
N PRO A 17 -0.69 18.48 -7.55
CA PRO A 17 -0.15 17.13 -7.42
C PRO A 17 0.92 16.86 -8.47
N ALA A 18 1.63 15.75 -8.29
CA ALA A 18 2.70 15.36 -9.18
C ALA A 18 2.72 13.84 -9.37
N TYR A 19 3.32 13.42 -10.48
CA TYR A 19 3.74 12.05 -10.71
C TYR A 19 5.07 12.06 -11.47
N HIS A 20 5.77 10.94 -11.40
CA HIS A 20 6.96 10.67 -12.20
C HIS A 20 6.62 9.60 -13.22
N LEU A 21 7.03 9.79 -14.48
CA LEU A 21 6.77 8.86 -15.57
C LEU A 21 8.07 8.49 -16.26
N HIS A 22 8.33 7.19 -16.32
CA HIS A 22 9.37 6.60 -17.14
C HIS A 22 8.73 5.83 -18.29
N ARG A 23 9.10 6.13 -19.54
CA ARG A 23 8.46 5.55 -20.72
C ARG A 23 8.92 4.11 -20.95
N GLY A 24 7.97 3.28 -21.38
CA GLY A 24 8.23 1.92 -21.80
C GLY A 24 8.89 1.86 -23.17
N HIS A 25 9.39 0.68 -23.54
CA HIS A 25 10.03 0.43 -24.82
C HIS A 25 9.78 -1.01 -25.31
N GLY A 26 10.05 -1.27 -26.59
CA GLY A 26 9.88 -2.59 -27.20
C GLY A 26 8.46 -3.15 -27.04
N THR A 27 8.34 -4.38 -26.54
CA THR A 27 7.05 -5.05 -26.34
C THR A 27 6.24 -4.50 -25.16
N GLY A 28 6.85 -3.68 -24.30
CA GLY A 28 6.22 -3.10 -23.11
C GLY A 28 5.56 -1.74 -23.32
N VAL A 29 5.68 -1.12 -24.51
CA VAL A 29 5.17 0.25 -24.78
C VAL A 29 3.66 0.41 -24.60
N SER A 30 2.89 -0.67 -24.73
CA SER A 30 1.44 -0.68 -24.53
C SER A 30 1.03 -1.14 -23.12
N ASN A 31 1.99 -1.41 -22.24
CA ASN A 31 1.71 -1.83 -20.87
C ASN A 31 2.13 -0.75 -19.88
N TRP A 32 1.40 -0.68 -18.76
CA TRP A 32 1.53 0.39 -17.77
C TRP A 32 1.56 -0.16 -16.35
N LEU A 33 2.49 0.33 -15.54
CA LEU A 33 2.56 0.11 -14.10
C LEU A 33 2.37 1.45 -13.40
N LEU A 34 1.28 1.58 -12.65
CA LEU A 34 0.92 2.76 -11.88
C LEU A 34 1.16 2.45 -10.40
N GLN A 35 2.16 3.08 -9.78
CA GLN A 35 2.57 2.83 -8.39
C GLN A 35 2.23 4.03 -7.50
N PHE A 36 1.30 3.87 -6.56
CA PHE A 36 1.06 4.85 -5.51
C PHE A 36 2.21 4.90 -4.50
N GLU A 37 2.73 6.10 -4.25
CA GLU A 37 3.68 6.33 -3.16
C GLU A 37 2.99 6.18 -1.79
N GLY A 38 3.63 5.46 -0.86
CA GLY A 38 3.19 5.37 0.54
C GLY A 38 3.59 6.55 1.41
N GLY A 39 3.34 6.51 2.72
CA GLY A 39 3.86 7.53 3.66
C GLY A 39 2.96 7.88 4.84
N GLY A 40 2.20 6.93 5.38
CA GLY A 40 1.32 7.14 6.52
C GLY A 40 0.18 8.13 6.27
N TRP A 41 -0.44 8.63 7.33
CA TRP A 41 -1.64 9.49 7.26
C TRP A 41 -1.56 10.64 8.26
N CYS A 42 -2.54 11.54 8.21
CA CYS A 42 -2.83 12.49 9.27
C CYS A 42 -4.31 12.38 9.65
N ASN A 43 -4.64 12.46 10.93
CA ASN A 43 -5.99 12.11 11.42
C ASN A 43 -6.66 13.24 12.22
N ASN A 44 -6.00 14.39 12.37
CA ASN A 44 -6.57 15.60 12.97
C ASN A 44 -5.99 16.85 12.30
N VAL A 45 -6.66 18.00 12.47
CA VAL A 45 -6.27 19.28 11.84
C VAL A 45 -4.81 19.64 12.10
N LEU A 46 -4.33 19.49 13.34
CA LEU A 46 -2.95 19.83 13.71
C LEU A 46 -1.94 18.93 12.98
N SER A 47 -2.13 17.62 13.02
CA SER A 47 -1.26 16.65 12.33
C SER A 47 -1.25 16.86 10.81
N CYS A 48 -2.41 17.18 10.21
CA CYS A 48 -2.51 17.45 8.78
C CYS A 48 -1.87 18.78 8.39
N PHE A 49 -1.99 19.80 9.25
CA PHE A 49 -1.33 21.08 9.07
C PHE A 49 0.19 20.98 9.20
N GLN A 50 0.70 20.19 10.14
CA GLN A 50 2.13 19.88 10.22
C GLN A 50 2.60 19.13 8.97
N ARG A 51 1.81 18.15 8.51
CA ARG A 51 2.09 17.36 7.31
C ARG A 51 2.10 18.21 6.03
N SER A 52 1.22 19.20 5.90
CA SER A 52 1.18 20.10 4.73
C SER A 52 2.48 20.88 4.51
N ARG A 53 3.28 21.05 5.57
CA ARG A 53 4.60 21.69 5.55
C ARG A 53 5.76 20.72 5.25
N THR A 54 5.46 19.56 4.67
CA THR A 54 6.45 18.52 4.35
C THR A 54 6.23 18.00 2.92
N ARG A 55 7.18 17.20 2.41
CA ARG A 55 7.05 16.51 1.11
C ARG A 55 5.83 15.59 1.01
N ARG A 56 5.18 15.27 2.14
CA ARG A 56 4.01 14.38 2.23
C ARG A 56 2.68 15.13 2.24
N GLY A 57 2.70 16.45 2.13
CA GLY A 57 1.51 17.29 2.02
C GLY A 57 1.67 18.46 1.04
N SER A 58 2.82 18.57 0.38
CA SER A 58 3.09 19.62 -0.60
C SER A 58 4.14 19.16 -1.61
N THR A 59 3.88 19.38 -2.89
CA THR A 59 4.85 19.13 -3.96
C THR A 59 5.99 20.15 -3.96
N ARG A 60 5.85 21.28 -3.25
CA ARG A 60 6.91 22.29 -3.10
C ARG A 60 8.14 21.76 -2.36
N TYR A 61 7.95 20.73 -1.54
CA TYR A 61 9.03 20.07 -0.78
C TYR A 61 9.42 18.70 -1.37
N MET A 62 8.86 18.30 -2.52
CA MET A 62 9.22 17.04 -3.17
C MET A 62 10.48 17.19 -4.02
N ASN A 63 11.30 16.14 -4.05
CA ASN A 63 12.41 16.06 -4.99
C ASN A 63 11.87 15.99 -6.42
N ARG A 64 12.53 16.70 -7.33
CA ARG A 64 12.20 16.67 -8.76
C ARG A 64 12.55 15.35 -9.42
N LEU A 65 13.54 14.65 -8.89
CA LEU A 65 13.93 13.31 -9.31
C LEU A 65 13.36 12.28 -8.34
N GLU A 66 12.91 11.16 -8.88
CA GLU A 66 12.42 10.01 -8.13
C GLU A 66 13.17 8.77 -8.61
N VAL A 67 13.67 7.96 -7.66
CA VAL A 67 14.38 6.72 -7.98
C VAL A 67 13.37 5.62 -8.25
N PHE A 68 13.54 4.94 -9.39
CA PHE A 68 12.72 3.82 -9.79
C PHE A 68 13.48 2.53 -9.49
N SER A 69 13.11 1.87 -8.39
CA SER A 69 13.73 0.64 -7.88
C SER A 69 12.70 -0.47 -7.71
N GLY A 70 13.19 -1.70 -7.48
CA GLY A 70 12.32 -2.87 -7.29
C GLY A 70 11.39 -3.06 -8.48
N ILE A 71 10.08 -3.13 -8.22
CA ILE A 71 9.04 -3.28 -9.25
C ILE A 71 9.03 -2.16 -10.31
N LEU A 72 9.62 -1.00 -10.00
CA LEU A 72 9.75 0.11 -10.94
C LEU A 72 11.09 0.14 -11.67
N SER A 73 12.06 -0.73 -11.37
CA SER A 73 13.37 -0.73 -12.06
C SER A 73 13.24 -0.95 -13.56
N ASP A 74 14.10 -0.32 -14.37
CA ASP A 74 14.22 -0.50 -15.82
C ASP A 74 15.23 -1.59 -16.21
N ASP A 75 15.89 -2.20 -15.23
CA ASP A 75 16.85 -3.26 -15.46
C ASP A 75 16.15 -4.62 -15.51
N PRO A 76 16.21 -5.36 -16.64
CA PRO A 76 15.59 -6.67 -16.76
C PRO A 76 16.14 -7.73 -15.78
N VAL A 77 17.35 -7.53 -15.23
CA VAL A 77 17.90 -8.40 -14.19
C VAL A 77 17.14 -8.20 -12.87
N ASN A 78 16.79 -6.95 -12.57
CA ASN A 78 16.17 -6.53 -11.33
C ASN A 78 14.63 -6.55 -11.36
N ASN A 79 14.04 -6.43 -12.56
CA ASN A 79 12.60 -6.36 -12.77
C ASN A 79 12.19 -7.02 -14.11
N PRO A 80 12.36 -8.34 -14.25
CA PRO A 80 12.18 -9.02 -15.53
C PRO A 80 10.78 -8.89 -16.14
N ASP A 81 9.76 -8.70 -15.31
CA ASP A 81 8.36 -8.64 -15.75
C ASP A 81 7.94 -7.26 -16.29
N PHE A 82 8.46 -6.18 -15.69
CA PHE A 82 7.97 -4.81 -15.95
C PHE A 82 9.04 -3.82 -16.39
N TYR A 83 10.31 -4.24 -16.54
CA TYR A 83 11.42 -3.34 -16.88
C TYR A 83 11.15 -2.47 -18.11
N ASN A 84 10.45 -3.00 -19.12
CA ASN A 84 10.17 -2.29 -20.37
C ASN A 84 8.77 -1.66 -20.45
N TRP A 85 7.98 -1.68 -19.36
CA TRP A 85 6.66 -1.06 -19.29
C TRP A 85 6.76 0.46 -19.10
N ASN A 86 5.69 1.19 -19.44
CA ASN A 86 5.52 2.54 -18.93
C ASN A 86 5.33 2.45 -17.41
N ARG A 87 6.16 3.15 -16.64
CA ARG A 87 6.19 3.06 -15.19
C ARG A 87 5.91 4.45 -14.62
N VAL A 88 4.97 4.52 -13.70
CA VAL A 88 4.50 5.78 -13.11
C VAL A 88 4.54 5.69 -11.59
N LYS A 89 5.15 6.67 -10.94
CA LYS A 89 5.06 6.87 -9.48
C LYS A 89 4.11 8.04 -9.20
N LEU A 90 2.95 7.76 -8.61
CA LEU A 90 1.98 8.77 -8.20
C LEU A 90 2.41 9.34 -6.86
N ARG A 91 2.69 10.66 -6.79
CA ARG A 91 3.26 11.28 -5.59
C ARG A 91 2.20 11.55 -4.54
N TYR A 92 2.52 11.21 -3.29
CA TYR A 92 1.56 11.21 -2.19
C TYR A 92 1.60 12.52 -1.40
N CYS A 93 0.50 13.29 -1.46
CA CYS A 93 0.40 14.59 -0.81
C CYS A 93 -0.96 14.92 -0.19
N ASP A 94 -1.88 13.95 -0.09
CA ASP A 94 -3.23 14.16 0.46
C ASP A 94 -3.38 13.71 1.92
N GLY A 95 -2.63 12.68 2.35
CA GLY A 95 -2.67 12.20 3.74
C GLY A 95 -3.85 11.26 4.08
N ALA A 96 -4.59 10.75 3.09
CA ALA A 96 -5.71 9.81 3.23
C ALA A 96 -5.67 8.68 2.18
N SER A 97 -4.49 8.18 1.78
CA SER A 97 -4.40 7.11 0.77
C SER A 97 -5.16 7.42 -0.53
N PHE A 98 -5.08 8.67 -1.01
CA PHE A 98 -5.80 9.14 -2.18
C PHE A 98 -7.34 9.01 -2.05
N ALA A 99 -7.91 8.97 -0.85
CA ALA A 99 -9.35 8.74 -0.64
C ALA A 99 -10.15 10.00 -0.34
N GLY A 100 -9.50 11.03 0.20
CA GLY A 100 -10.19 12.24 0.68
C GLY A 100 -10.84 13.06 -0.44
N ASP A 101 -11.98 13.68 -0.13
CA ASP A 101 -12.57 14.75 -0.95
C ASP A 101 -13.35 15.75 -0.08
N SER A 102 -12.63 16.46 0.77
CA SER A 102 -13.16 17.53 1.62
C SER A 102 -12.17 18.70 1.71
N ASN A 103 -12.53 19.74 2.45
CA ASN A 103 -11.57 20.75 2.89
C ASN A 103 -11.84 21.11 4.35
N TYR A 104 -10.81 21.64 5.00
CA TYR A 104 -10.95 22.34 6.28
C TYR A 104 -10.49 23.78 6.11
N SER A 105 -11.22 24.73 6.69
CA SER A 105 -10.79 26.11 6.83
C SER A 105 -11.27 26.69 8.15
N ASN A 106 -10.43 27.51 8.77
CA ASN A 106 -10.76 28.29 9.96
C ASN A 106 -10.59 29.80 9.74
N GLY A 107 -10.53 30.24 8.47
CA GLY A 107 -10.27 31.63 8.09
C GLY A 107 -8.79 32.06 8.11
N ILE A 108 -7.90 31.29 8.73
CA ILE A 108 -6.44 31.58 8.77
C ILE A 108 -5.69 30.73 7.75
N PHE A 109 -6.06 29.46 7.61
CA PHE A 109 -5.50 28.56 6.61
C PHE A 109 -6.57 27.64 6.05
N VAL A 110 -6.23 26.99 4.95
CA VAL A 110 -7.03 25.94 4.32
C VAL A 110 -6.20 24.68 4.23
N LEU A 111 -6.83 23.53 4.52
CA LEU A 111 -6.28 22.22 4.19
C LEU A 111 -7.16 21.57 3.13
N HIS A 112 -6.52 21.13 2.05
CA HIS A 112 -7.18 20.52 0.92
C HIS A 112 -7.05 18.99 1.00
N PHE A 113 -8.14 18.32 1.37
CA PHE A 113 -8.18 16.86 1.44
C PHE A 113 -8.69 16.30 0.12
N ARG A 114 -7.84 16.34 -0.92
CA ARG A 114 -8.25 16.07 -2.32
C ARG A 114 -7.69 14.77 -2.89
N GLY A 115 -7.37 13.79 -2.05
CA GLY A 115 -6.79 12.52 -2.47
C GLY A 115 -7.50 11.88 -3.66
N LYS A 116 -8.83 11.81 -3.64
CA LYS A 116 -9.63 11.26 -4.73
C LYS A 116 -9.44 12.05 -6.02
N ARG A 117 -9.54 13.38 -5.94
CA ARG A 117 -9.40 14.25 -7.11
C ARG A 117 -7.98 14.24 -7.67
N ILE A 118 -6.98 14.16 -6.80
CA ILE A 118 -5.57 14.09 -7.20
C ILE A 118 -5.33 12.85 -8.06
N TRP A 119 -5.80 11.68 -7.62
CA TRP A 119 -5.57 10.46 -8.40
C TRP A 119 -6.33 10.51 -9.73
N GLU A 120 -7.59 10.96 -9.73
CA GLU A 120 -8.40 11.12 -10.94
C GLU A 120 -7.73 12.07 -11.95
N ALA A 121 -7.22 13.22 -11.50
CA ALA A 121 -6.50 14.16 -12.34
C ALA A 121 -5.22 13.56 -12.94
N ILE A 122 -4.45 12.80 -12.15
CA ILE A 122 -3.25 12.14 -12.65
C ILE A 122 -3.60 11.14 -13.75
N ILE A 123 -4.63 10.30 -13.56
CA ILE A 123 -5.06 9.36 -14.60
C ILE A 123 -5.54 10.10 -15.83
N ASN A 124 -6.38 11.13 -15.68
CA ASN A 124 -6.90 11.91 -16.79
C ASN A 124 -5.80 12.58 -17.62
N ASP A 125 -4.72 13.02 -16.98
CA ASP A 125 -3.55 13.56 -17.68
C ASP A 125 -2.70 12.45 -18.37
N LEU A 126 -2.67 11.24 -17.80
CA LEU A 126 -1.97 10.09 -18.39
C LEU A 126 -2.72 9.48 -19.60
N LEU A 127 -4.05 9.55 -19.62
CA LEU A 127 -4.89 9.03 -20.71
C LEU A 127 -4.42 9.51 -22.10
N PRO A 128 -4.36 10.82 -22.41
CA PRO A 128 -3.88 11.31 -23.70
C PRO A 128 -2.37 11.08 -23.91
N LYS A 129 -1.62 10.86 -22.83
CA LYS A 129 -0.19 10.51 -22.87
C LYS A 129 0.06 9.03 -23.23
N GLY A 130 -0.99 8.27 -23.55
CA GLY A 130 -0.91 6.92 -24.10
C GLY A 130 -1.57 5.84 -23.23
N LEU A 131 -1.97 6.17 -21.99
CA LEU A 131 -2.66 5.21 -21.11
C LEU A 131 -4.01 4.77 -21.70
N MET A 132 -4.68 5.63 -22.48
CA MET A 132 -5.92 5.30 -23.18
C MET A 132 -5.76 4.13 -24.18
N ASN A 133 -4.53 3.88 -24.67
CA ASN A 133 -4.23 2.80 -25.61
C ASN A 133 -3.54 1.61 -24.92
N ALA A 134 -3.60 1.53 -23.59
CA ALA A 134 -2.96 0.46 -22.84
C ALA A 134 -3.61 -0.90 -23.13
N ARG A 135 -2.78 -1.92 -23.33
CA ARG A 135 -3.21 -3.31 -23.40
C ARG A 135 -3.35 -3.90 -22.00
N LYS A 136 -2.39 -3.59 -21.12
CA LYS A 136 -2.33 -4.08 -19.75
C LYS A 136 -1.97 -2.94 -18.80
N VAL A 137 -2.67 -2.87 -17.68
CA VAL A 137 -2.38 -1.92 -16.61
C VAL A 137 -2.28 -2.67 -15.29
N LEU A 138 -1.18 -2.48 -14.56
CA LEU A 138 -1.02 -2.92 -13.19
C LEU A 138 -1.12 -1.69 -12.28
N LEU A 139 -2.15 -1.63 -11.44
CA LEU A 139 -2.23 -0.67 -10.35
C LEU A 139 -1.57 -1.25 -9.11
N SER A 140 -0.65 -0.51 -8.52
CA SER A 140 0.11 -0.97 -7.36
C SER A 140 0.41 0.18 -6.41
N GLY A 141 0.96 -0.14 -5.24
CA GLY A 141 1.41 0.84 -4.27
C GLY A 141 1.94 0.17 -3.02
N CYS A 142 2.74 0.89 -2.25
CA CYS A 142 3.17 0.44 -0.93
C CYS A 142 2.47 1.20 0.22
N SER A 143 2.15 0.52 1.33
CA SER A 143 1.81 1.16 2.61
C SER A 143 0.50 1.94 2.46
N ALA A 144 0.49 3.25 2.73
CA ALA A 144 -0.64 4.10 2.38
C ALA A 144 -1.02 4.04 0.89
N GLY A 145 -0.07 3.87 -0.03
CA GLY A 145 -0.33 3.63 -1.45
C GLY A 145 -0.82 2.21 -1.76
N GLY A 146 -0.39 1.24 -0.97
CA GLY A 146 -0.92 -0.13 -1.03
C GLY A 146 -2.39 -0.14 -0.60
N LEU A 147 -2.73 0.62 0.45
CA LEU A 147 -4.11 0.85 0.84
C LEU A 147 -4.91 1.56 -0.27
N ALA A 148 -4.33 2.60 -0.88
CA ALA A 148 -4.96 3.31 -2.00
C ALA A 148 -5.30 2.36 -3.16
N THR A 149 -4.49 1.32 -3.39
CA THR A 149 -4.77 0.30 -4.40
C THR A 149 -6.08 -0.47 -4.12
N PHE A 150 -6.36 -0.83 -2.86
CA PHE A 150 -7.66 -1.42 -2.50
C PHE A 150 -8.83 -0.47 -2.76
N LEU A 151 -8.62 0.83 -2.57
CA LEU A 151 -9.68 1.84 -2.70
C LEU A 151 -10.00 2.19 -4.15
N HIS A 152 -9.01 2.12 -5.05
CA HIS A 152 -9.13 2.63 -6.42
C HIS A 152 -9.05 1.57 -7.52
N CYS A 153 -8.82 0.31 -7.19
CA CYS A 153 -8.65 -0.77 -8.17
C CYS A 153 -9.80 -0.84 -9.19
N ASP A 154 -11.05 -0.89 -8.72
CA ASP A 154 -12.21 -0.98 -9.61
C ASP A 154 -12.54 0.34 -10.32
N ALA A 155 -12.16 1.48 -9.72
CA ALA A 155 -12.34 2.79 -10.34
C ALA A 155 -11.43 2.95 -11.55
N LEU A 156 -10.20 2.42 -11.51
CA LEU A 156 -9.28 2.46 -12.65
C LEU A 156 -9.86 1.76 -13.88
N SER A 157 -10.47 0.59 -13.72
CA SER A 157 -11.09 -0.14 -14.82
C SER A 157 -12.23 0.64 -15.48
N GLN A 158 -12.94 1.49 -14.72
CA GLN A 158 -14.01 2.35 -15.26
C GLN A 158 -13.47 3.57 -16.02
N MET A 159 -12.20 3.94 -15.82
CA MET A 159 -11.55 5.06 -16.49
C MET A 159 -10.79 4.64 -17.76
N LEU A 160 -10.73 3.35 -18.06
CA LEU A 160 -9.99 2.77 -19.19
C LEU A 160 -10.96 2.09 -20.16
N PRO A 161 -10.57 1.89 -21.44
CA PRO A 161 -11.38 1.11 -22.37
C PRO A 161 -11.60 -0.33 -21.88
N ASP A 162 -12.78 -0.89 -22.12
CA ASP A 162 -13.16 -2.26 -21.75
C ASP A 162 -12.18 -3.34 -22.28
N SER A 163 -11.45 -3.04 -23.36
CA SER A 163 -10.42 -3.92 -23.92
C SER A 163 -9.14 -3.99 -23.09
N THR A 164 -8.95 -3.09 -22.12
CA THR A 164 -7.75 -3.00 -21.29
C THR A 164 -7.78 -4.04 -20.18
N ILE A 165 -6.71 -4.84 -20.06
CA ILE A 165 -6.60 -5.78 -18.94
C ILE A 165 -6.05 -5.04 -17.73
N VAL A 166 -6.89 -4.82 -16.72
CA VAL A 166 -6.49 -4.22 -15.44
C VAL A 166 -6.27 -5.31 -14.40
N LYS A 167 -5.14 -5.23 -13.68
CA LYS A 167 -4.86 -6.00 -12.47
C LYS A 167 -4.36 -5.07 -11.38
N CYS A 168 -4.52 -5.47 -10.13
CA CYS A 168 -4.11 -4.67 -8.98
C CYS A 168 -3.21 -5.48 -8.05
N MET A 169 -2.25 -4.80 -7.41
CA MET A 169 -1.37 -5.38 -6.40
C MET A 169 -1.21 -4.43 -5.22
N SER A 170 -1.55 -4.86 -4.01
CA SER A 170 -1.23 -4.10 -2.81
C SER A 170 0.01 -4.66 -2.12
N ASP A 171 1.02 -3.82 -1.90
CA ASP A 171 2.20 -4.14 -1.09
C ASP A 171 2.12 -3.46 0.28
N ALA A 172 2.18 -4.24 1.36
CA ALA A 172 2.13 -3.74 2.74
C ALA A 172 0.93 -2.80 3.01
N GLY A 173 -0.16 -2.97 2.24
CA GLY A 173 -1.35 -2.14 2.30
C GLY A 173 -2.51 -2.81 3.02
N PHE A 174 -2.42 -4.10 3.34
CA PHE A 174 -3.43 -4.83 4.11
C PHE A 174 -3.23 -4.56 5.61
N PHE A 175 -3.71 -3.40 6.08
CA PHE A 175 -3.73 -3.07 7.50
C PHE A 175 -4.87 -3.81 8.20
N LEU A 176 -4.52 -4.65 9.16
CA LEU A 176 -5.50 -5.44 9.90
C LEU A 176 -6.25 -4.58 10.92
N ASP A 177 -7.57 -4.77 11.04
CA ASP A 177 -8.38 -4.11 12.06
C ASP A 177 -8.36 -4.94 13.37
N VAL A 178 -7.46 -4.56 14.29
CA VAL A 178 -7.11 -5.34 15.48
C VAL A 178 -6.80 -4.42 16.66
N ASN A 179 -7.17 -4.86 17.86
CA ASN A 179 -6.77 -4.24 19.12
C ASN A 179 -5.25 -4.27 19.32
N ASP A 180 -4.70 -3.21 19.89
CA ASP A 180 -3.32 -3.19 20.35
C ASP A 180 -3.09 -4.12 21.55
N ILE A 181 -1.84 -4.21 22.02
CA ILE A 181 -1.46 -5.07 23.15
C ILE A 181 -2.12 -4.70 24.49
N THR A 182 -2.77 -3.55 24.59
CA THR A 182 -3.54 -3.13 25.77
C THR A 182 -5.05 -3.36 25.60
N GLY A 183 -5.48 -3.88 24.44
CA GLY A 183 -6.88 -4.12 24.12
C GLY A 183 -7.59 -2.92 23.49
N ASN A 184 -6.90 -1.81 23.22
CA ASN A 184 -7.51 -0.61 22.66
C ASN A 184 -7.65 -0.70 21.13
N ASP A 185 -8.71 -0.10 20.60
CA ASP A 185 -9.03 0.00 19.17
C ASP A 185 -8.18 1.08 18.46
N THR A 186 -6.86 1.02 18.61
CA THR A 186 -5.94 2.09 18.16
C THR A 186 -6.04 2.38 16.66
N ILE A 187 -5.91 1.36 15.80
CA ILE A 187 -6.01 1.57 14.34
C ILE A 187 -7.40 2.01 13.90
N ARG A 188 -8.43 1.40 14.48
CA ARG A 188 -9.83 1.71 14.16
C ARG A 188 -10.15 3.16 14.51
N THR A 189 -9.74 3.61 15.68
CA THR A 189 -9.90 5.00 16.10
C THR A 189 -9.13 5.94 15.18
N PHE A 190 -7.90 5.59 14.83
CA PHE A 190 -7.06 6.39 13.93
C PHE A 190 -7.68 6.52 12.53
N PHE A 191 -8.05 5.43 11.88
CA PHE A 191 -8.69 5.45 10.55
C PHE A 191 -10.08 6.09 10.58
N ASN A 192 -10.87 5.89 11.64
CA ASN A 192 -12.12 6.62 11.82
C ASN A 192 -11.89 8.14 11.81
N SER A 193 -10.84 8.62 12.47
CA SER A 193 -10.47 10.04 12.47
C SER A 193 -9.99 10.53 11.10
N VAL A 194 -9.21 9.73 10.35
CA VAL A 194 -8.82 10.04 8.96
C VAL A 194 -10.06 10.20 8.08
N VAL A 195 -10.96 9.21 8.09
CA VAL A 195 -12.17 9.21 7.25
C VAL A 195 -13.09 10.37 7.62
N LYS A 196 -13.38 10.57 8.92
CA LYS A 196 -14.23 11.67 9.39
C LYS A 196 -13.72 13.06 8.99
N LEU A 197 -12.41 13.27 9.04
CA LEU A 197 -11.82 14.57 8.72
C LEU A 197 -11.76 14.82 7.22
N GLN A 198 -11.32 13.83 6.45
CA GLN A 198 -10.84 14.03 5.08
C GLN A 198 -11.84 13.58 4.01
N THR A 199 -12.87 12.82 4.37
CA THR A 199 -13.73 12.12 3.41
C THR A 199 -15.16 12.63 3.52
N THR A 200 -15.83 12.76 2.38
CA THR A 200 -17.29 12.93 2.33
C THR A 200 -17.94 11.59 2.05
N VAL A 201 -19.21 11.38 2.46
CA VAL A 201 -19.95 10.11 2.25
C VAL A 201 -19.95 9.67 0.77
N LYS A 202 -19.77 10.61 -0.18
CA LYS A 202 -19.71 10.36 -1.63
C LYS A 202 -18.32 10.05 -2.19
N ALA A 203 -17.26 10.25 -1.41
CA ALA A 203 -15.87 10.17 -1.90
C ALA A 203 -15.34 8.73 -1.97
N VAL A 204 -15.91 7.81 -1.19
CA VAL A 204 -15.54 6.41 -1.24
C VAL A 204 -16.50 5.72 -2.22
N ASN A 205 -15.97 5.20 -3.34
CA ASN A 205 -16.71 4.50 -4.41
C ASN A 205 -17.27 3.13 -3.95
N ILE A 206 -17.74 3.06 -2.72
CA ILE A 206 -18.24 1.83 -2.13
C ILE A 206 -19.75 1.96 -2.08
N LEU A 207 -20.40 0.97 -2.66
CA LEU A 207 -21.86 0.82 -2.83
C LEU A 207 -22.64 0.75 -1.49
N LEU A 208 -22.07 1.22 -0.38
CA LEU A 208 -22.61 1.17 0.97
C LEU A 208 -22.88 2.58 1.53
N ALA A 209 -23.23 3.52 0.64
CA ALA A 209 -23.32 4.96 0.93
C ALA A 209 -24.43 5.39 1.91
N ASP A 210 -25.23 4.46 2.46
CA ASP A 210 -26.31 4.80 3.41
C ASP A 210 -25.92 4.62 4.89
N ASN A 211 -24.69 4.14 5.20
CA ASN A 211 -24.26 3.99 6.59
C ASN A 211 -22.82 4.48 6.83
N ALA A 212 -22.66 5.56 7.59
CA ALA A 212 -21.38 6.13 7.97
C ALA A 212 -20.45 5.13 8.71
N TYR A 213 -21.01 4.15 9.41
CA TYR A 213 -20.26 3.07 10.05
C TYR A 213 -19.62 2.13 9.03
N LEU A 214 -20.35 1.78 7.96
CA LEU A 214 -19.83 0.97 6.85
C LEU A 214 -18.72 1.72 6.11
N LEU A 215 -18.87 3.04 5.92
CA LEU A 215 -17.88 3.87 5.24
C LEU A 215 -16.51 3.87 5.92
N MET A 216 -16.51 3.94 7.25
CA MET A 216 -15.29 3.86 8.06
C MET A 216 -14.67 2.47 8.01
N GLN A 217 -15.47 1.42 8.09
CA GLN A 217 -15.00 0.05 7.96
C GLN A 217 -14.36 -0.18 6.59
N CYS A 218 -14.93 0.35 5.51
CA CYS A 218 -14.41 0.10 4.18
C CYS A 218 -13.08 0.80 3.87
N PHE A 219 -12.59 1.67 4.75
CA PHE A 219 -11.21 2.14 4.69
C PHE A 219 -10.22 1.03 5.09
N PHE A 220 -10.66 -0.02 5.79
CA PHE A 220 -9.85 -1.21 6.04
C PHE A 220 -10.00 -2.22 4.89
N PRO A 221 -8.88 -2.75 4.37
CA PRO A 221 -8.90 -3.79 3.35
C PRO A 221 -9.67 -5.04 3.78
N GLN A 222 -9.64 -5.40 5.06
CA GLN A 222 -10.37 -6.55 5.58
C GLN A 222 -11.88 -6.54 5.23
N TYR A 223 -12.50 -5.37 5.13
CA TYR A 223 -13.93 -5.24 4.83
C TYR A 223 -14.21 -4.81 3.39
N ASN A 224 -13.28 -4.09 2.74
CA ASN A 224 -13.44 -3.66 1.34
C ASN A 224 -13.09 -4.77 0.33
N LEU A 225 -12.10 -5.59 0.65
CA LEU A 225 -11.55 -6.58 -0.26
C LEU A 225 -12.59 -7.53 -0.92
N PRO A 226 -13.61 -8.06 -0.21
CA PRO A 226 -14.62 -8.91 -0.83
C PRO A 226 -15.47 -8.24 -1.93
N PHE A 227 -15.44 -6.90 -2.03
CA PHE A 227 -16.21 -6.14 -3.00
C PHE A 227 -15.41 -5.75 -4.24
N ILE A 228 -14.09 -5.95 -4.24
CA ILE A 228 -13.23 -5.66 -5.38
C ILE A 228 -13.44 -6.70 -6.46
N ARG A 229 -13.76 -6.26 -7.68
CA ARG A 229 -14.09 -7.13 -8.80
C ARG A 229 -12.88 -7.46 -9.67
N ASN A 230 -11.95 -6.53 -9.79
CA ASN A 230 -10.77 -6.72 -10.61
C ASN A 230 -9.77 -7.71 -9.96
N PRO A 231 -9.01 -8.47 -10.76
CA PRO A 231 -8.00 -9.38 -10.23
C PRO A 231 -7.01 -8.66 -9.31
N PHE A 232 -6.87 -9.17 -8.09
CA PHE A 232 -6.14 -8.49 -7.04
C PHE A 232 -5.08 -9.42 -6.43
N PHE A 233 -3.88 -8.87 -6.23
CA PHE A 233 -2.78 -9.55 -5.58
C PHE A 233 -2.38 -8.85 -4.27
N ILE A 234 -2.20 -9.63 -3.20
CA ILE A 234 -1.79 -9.10 -1.91
C ILE A 234 -0.37 -9.54 -1.61
N LEU A 235 0.56 -8.59 -1.62
CA LEU A 235 1.92 -8.76 -1.08
C LEU A 235 1.95 -8.15 0.32
N ASN A 236 2.02 -8.97 1.36
CA ASN A 236 2.05 -8.44 2.71
C ASN A 236 2.92 -9.30 3.62
N SER A 237 3.62 -8.67 4.55
CA SER A 237 4.17 -9.44 5.67
C SER A 237 3.04 -9.76 6.66
N ALA A 238 3.08 -10.95 7.25
CA ALA A 238 2.26 -11.29 8.42
C ALA A 238 2.71 -10.56 9.71
N TYR A 239 3.90 -9.99 9.69
CA TYR A 239 4.53 -9.17 10.72
C TYR A 239 4.94 -7.81 10.12
N ASP A 240 4.00 -7.15 9.44
CA ASP A 240 4.26 -5.83 8.87
C ASP A 240 4.83 -4.90 9.95
N THR A 241 6.04 -4.39 9.72
CA THR A 241 6.78 -3.66 10.77
C THR A 241 6.15 -2.31 11.08
N TYR A 242 5.51 -1.66 10.12
CA TYR A 242 4.79 -0.43 10.40
C TYR A 242 3.60 -0.70 11.30
N GLN A 243 2.77 -1.69 10.98
CA GLN A 243 1.63 -2.06 11.81
C GLN A 243 2.08 -2.59 13.17
N PHE A 244 3.15 -3.38 13.26
CA PHE A 244 3.70 -3.81 14.54
C PHE A 244 4.11 -2.62 15.41
N ASP A 245 4.95 -1.73 14.88
CA ASP A 245 5.62 -0.70 15.69
C ASP A 245 4.74 0.48 16.05
N HIS A 246 3.82 0.87 15.15
CA HIS A 246 3.05 2.12 15.26
C HIS A 246 1.59 1.89 15.62
N ILE A 247 1.10 0.65 15.53
CA ILE A 247 -0.33 0.36 15.61
C ILE A 247 -0.65 -0.73 16.62
N PHE A 248 0.05 -1.87 16.54
CA PHE A 248 -0.19 -3.00 17.43
C PHE A 248 0.52 -2.82 18.78
N VAL A 249 1.69 -2.18 18.76
CA VAL A 249 2.44 -1.76 19.94
C VAL A 249 2.80 -0.27 19.85
N PRO A 250 1.83 0.65 19.78
CA PRO A 250 2.15 2.08 19.72
C PRO A 250 2.83 2.55 21.03
N PRO A 251 3.53 3.70 21.03
CA PRO A 251 4.09 4.27 22.26
C PRO A 251 3.08 4.45 23.39
N SER A 252 1.81 4.71 23.06
CA SER A 252 0.72 4.82 24.04
C SER A 252 0.36 3.49 24.74
N ALA A 253 0.64 2.35 24.09
CA ALA A 253 0.39 1.01 24.63
C ALA A 253 1.63 0.40 25.32
N ASP A 254 2.80 1.02 25.14
CA ASP A 254 4.07 0.61 25.76
C ASP A 254 4.81 1.81 26.39
N PRO A 255 4.21 2.49 27.39
CA PRO A 255 4.75 3.74 27.93
C PRO A 255 6.09 3.56 28.65
N THR A 256 6.39 2.36 29.13
CA THR A 256 7.66 2.02 29.78
C THR A 256 8.72 1.51 28.80
N GLY A 257 8.37 1.35 27.52
CA GLY A 257 9.29 0.91 26.48
C GLY A 257 9.72 -0.55 26.57
N HIS A 258 8.92 -1.42 27.19
CA HIS A 258 9.20 -2.85 27.36
C HIS A 258 9.35 -3.60 26.03
N TRP A 259 8.73 -3.11 24.96
CA TRP A 259 8.84 -3.67 23.62
C TRP A 259 9.98 -3.06 22.79
N SER A 260 10.62 -1.99 23.26
CA SER A 260 11.69 -1.32 22.50
C SER A 260 12.84 -2.26 22.11
N PRO A 261 13.35 -3.15 22.99
CA PRO A 261 14.39 -4.11 22.60
C PRO A 261 13.93 -5.09 21.52
N CYS A 262 12.68 -5.57 21.60
CA CYS A 262 12.10 -6.50 20.63
C CYS A 262 11.89 -5.85 19.26
N LYS A 263 11.47 -4.58 19.22
CA LYS A 263 11.30 -3.82 17.97
C LYS A 263 12.63 -3.53 17.26
N SER A 264 13.67 -3.20 18.02
CA SER A 264 14.99 -2.91 17.45
C SER A 264 15.75 -4.18 17.04
N ASP A 265 15.62 -5.24 17.84
CA ASP A 265 16.18 -6.55 17.53
C ASP A 265 15.25 -7.68 17.95
N LEU A 266 14.73 -8.37 16.95
CA LEU A 266 13.77 -9.46 17.14
C LEU A 266 14.34 -10.65 17.94
N ALA A 267 15.67 -10.81 18.00
CA ALA A 267 16.31 -11.79 18.85
C ALA A 267 16.20 -11.46 20.35
N SER A 268 15.91 -10.19 20.68
CA SER A 268 15.69 -9.70 22.04
C SER A 268 14.23 -9.81 22.50
N CYS A 269 13.33 -10.32 21.67
CA CYS A 269 11.94 -10.55 22.07
C CYS A 269 11.86 -11.67 23.11
N SER A 270 11.14 -11.43 24.20
CA SER A 270 10.86 -12.46 25.20
C SER A 270 9.91 -13.52 24.65
N PRO A 271 9.84 -14.72 25.26
CA PRO A 271 8.87 -15.75 24.87
C PRO A 271 7.41 -15.26 24.90
N SER A 272 7.05 -14.36 25.82
CA SER A 272 5.70 -13.78 25.88
C SER A 272 5.44 -12.81 24.73
N GLN A 273 6.40 -11.96 24.38
CA GLN A 273 6.31 -11.05 23.21
C GLN A 273 6.17 -11.85 21.91
N ILE A 274 6.96 -12.92 21.77
CA ILE A 274 6.87 -13.86 20.64
C ILE A 274 5.47 -14.48 20.55
N SER A 275 4.91 -14.94 21.67
CA SER A 275 3.55 -15.51 21.69
C SER A 275 2.48 -14.50 21.26
N ILE A 276 2.63 -13.22 21.66
CA ILE A 276 1.70 -12.15 21.26
C ILE A 276 1.82 -11.87 19.76
N LEU A 277 3.03 -11.82 19.22
CA LEU A 277 3.29 -11.65 17.78
C LEU A 277 2.70 -12.83 16.98
N GLN A 278 2.81 -14.06 17.48
CA GLN A 278 2.16 -15.22 16.85
C GLN A 278 0.63 -15.09 16.82
N GLY A 279 0.04 -14.55 17.88
CA GLY A 279 -1.37 -14.19 17.91
C GLY A 279 -1.73 -13.18 16.82
N PHE A 280 -0.93 -12.12 16.65
CA PHE A 280 -1.10 -11.12 15.59
C PHE A 280 -1.05 -11.75 14.19
N ARG A 281 -0.02 -12.57 13.91
CA ARG A 281 0.09 -13.33 12.65
C ARG A 281 -1.15 -14.21 12.41
N LYS A 282 -1.62 -14.93 13.44
CA LYS A 282 -2.82 -15.78 13.30
C LYS A 282 -4.05 -14.96 12.91
N LYS A 283 -4.23 -13.77 13.49
CA LYS A 283 -5.31 -12.86 13.10
C LYS A 283 -5.18 -12.39 11.66
N MET A 284 -3.97 -12.04 11.20
CA MET A 284 -3.70 -11.67 9.80
C MET A 284 -4.10 -12.80 8.83
N LEU A 285 -3.60 -14.01 9.08
CA LEU A 285 -3.92 -15.17 8.24
C LEU A 285 -5.41 -15.48 8.25
N THR A 286 -6.07 -15.39 9.41
CA THR A 286 -7.52 -15.60 9.54
C THR A 286 -8.30 -14.58 8.73
N ALA A 287 -7.94 -13.29 8.79
CA ALA A 287 -8.61 -12.24 8.02
C ALA A 287 -8.47 -12.42 6.50
N LEU A 288 -7.40 -13.05 6.04
CA LEU A 288 -7.19 -13.36 4.63
C LEU A 288 -7.92 -14.63 4.15
N THR A 289 -8.39 -15.50 5.06
CA THR A 289 -9.09 -16.73 4.65
C THR A 289 -10.38 -16.47 3.86
N THR A 290 -11.04 -15.34 4.10
CA THR A 290 -12.24 -14.93 3.36
C THR A 290 -11.94 -14.69 1.87
N PHE A 291 -10.73 -14.20 1.58
CA PHE A 291 -10.21 -13.96 0.23
C PHE A 291 -9.65 -15.24 -0.43
N GLU A 292 -9.44 -16.32 0.31
CA GLU A 292 -8.91 -17.57 -0.29
C GLU A 292 -9.94 -18.31 -1.16
N SER A 293 -11.22 -17.93 -1.07
CA SER A 293 -12.33 -18.66 -1.71
C SER A 293 -12.58 -18.29 -3.18
N SER A 294 -11.98 -17.20 -3.69
CA SER A 294 -12.23 -16.69 -5.04
C SER A 294 -11.14 -17.11 -6.05
N ARG A 295 -11.54 -17.23 -7.32
CA ARG A 295 -10.71 -17.80 -8.39
C ARG A 295 -9.74 -16.83 -9.04
N ASN A 296 -9.89 -15.52 -8.78
CA ASN A 296 -9.18 -14.44 -9.48
C ASN A 296 -8.23 -13.66 -8.56
N GLU A 297 -7.81 -14.29 -7.48
CA GLU A 297 -7.13 -13.65 -6.36
C GLU A 297 -5.81 -14.36 -6.06
N GLY A 298 -4.79 -13.59 -5.72
CA GLY A 298 -3.48 -14.11 -5.35
C GLY A 298 -2.93 -13.41 -4.11
N MET A 299 -2.11 -14.12 -3.34
CA MET A 299 -1.45 -13.54 -2.19
C MET A 299 -0.05 -14.14 -1.98
N PHE A 300 0.87 -13.29 -1.54
CA PHE A 300 2.18 -13.64 -1.03
C PHE A 300 2.30 -13.10 0.39
N ILE A 301 2.08 -13.98 1.36
CA ILE A 301 2.11 -13.65 2.78
C ILE A 301 3.29 -14.36 3.43
N ASN A 302 4.36 -13.63 3.66
CA ASN A 302 5.57 -14.15 4.31
C ASN A 302 5.61 -13.82 5.80
N SER A 303 6.58 -14.41 6.49
CA SER A 303 6.83 -14.22 7.93
C SER A 303 8.02 -13.31 8.22
N CYS A 304 8.43 -12.48 7.26
CA CYS A 304 9.56 -11.57 7.42
C CYS A 304 9.09 -10.28 8.08
N PHE A 305 9.83 -9.73 9.02
CA PHE A 305 9.51 -8.41 9.56
C PHE A 305 9.90 -7.35 8.52
N ALA A 306 8.92 -6.91 7.74
CA ALA A 306 9.14 -6.07 6.57
C ALA A 306 7.95 -5.13 6.33
N HIS A 307 8.23 -4.04 5.62
CA HIS A 307 7.25 -3.07 5.12
C HIS A 307 7.74 -2.56 3.76
N CYS A 308 6.87 -2.45 2.75
CA CYS A 308 7.24 -2.11 1.36
C CYS A 308 8.23 -3.06 0.69
N GLN A 309 7.77 -4.26 0.34
CA GLN A 309 8.61 -5.30 -0.22
C GLN A 309 8.84 -5.20 -1.72
N SER A 310 7.99 -4.46 -2.44
CA SER A 310 8.09 -4.27 -3.89
C SER A 310 8.93 -3.07 -4.29
N GLU A 311 9.17 -2.11 -3.40
CA GLU A 311 9.88 -0.87 -3.73
C GLU A 311 11.40 -0.97 -3.51
N LEU A 312 11.87 -1.93 -2.71
CA LEU A 312 13.28 -2.18 -2.41
C LEU A 312 13.77 -3.42 -3.17
N GLN A 313 14.97 -3.33 -3.76
CA GLN A 313 15.50 -4.42 -4.58
C GLN A 313 15.73 -5.71 -3.77
N ASP A 314 16.28 -5.57 -2.56
CA ASP A 314 16.62 -6.66 -1.63
C ASP A 314 15.41 -7.54 -1.30
N SER A 315 14.24 -6.92 -1.10
CA SER A 315 13.00 -7.64 -0.79
C SER A 315 12.18 -8.03 -2.03
N TRP A 316 12.43 -7.39 -3.18
CA TRP A 316 11.69 -7.64 -4.41
C TRP A 316 12.26 -8.80 -5.23
N TYR A 317 13.54 -8.71 -5.63
CA TYR A 317 14.10 -9.61 -6.65
C TYR A 317 15.61 -9.88 -6.52
N ALA A 318 16.24 -9.55 -5.38
CA ALA A 318 17.61 -9.98 -5.09
C ALA A 318 17.73 -11.50 -4.92
N GLU A 319 18.96 -12.03 -4.91
CA GLU A 319 19.25 -13.45 -4.74
C GLU A 319 18.64 -14.02 -3.44
N ASP A 320 18.77 -13.26 -2.36
CA ASP A 320 18.30 -13.54 -1.00
C ASP A 320 16.92 -12.94 -0.68
N SER A 321 16.19 -12.46 -1.70
CA SER A 321 14.82 -11.97 -1.51
C SER A 321 13.91 -13.05 -0.92
N PRO A 322 12.90 -12.67 -0.10
CA PRO A 322 11.99 -13.64 0.51
C PRO A 322 11.33 -14.55 -0.53
N THR A 323 11.41 -15.86 -0.29
CA THR A 323 10.70 -16.85 -1.09
C THR A 323 9.72 -17.66 -0.25
N ILE A 324 8.66 -18.10 -0.90
CA ILE A 324 7.68 -19.04 -0.36
C ILE A 324 7.67 -20.22 -1.32
N HIS A 325 7.94 -21.44 -0.84
CA HIS A 325 8.05 -22.63 -1.69
C HIS A 325 8.95 -22.42 -2.93
N ASN A 326 10.12 -21.78 -2.74
CA ASN A 326 11.09 -21.41 -3.78
C ASN A 326 10.54 -20.47 -4.87
N LYS A 327 9.45 -19.75 -4.59
CA LYS A 327 8.92 -18.71 -5.48
C LYS A 327 9.09 -17.34 -4.82
N ARG A 328 9.64 -16.39 -5.57
CA ARG A 328 9.71 -14.96 -5.22
C ARG A 328 8.34 -14.30 -5.34
N PRO A 329 8.12 -13.10 -4.75
CA PRO A 329 6.83 -12.40 -4.73
C PRO A 329 6.15 -12.29 -6.10
N LEU A 330 6.92 -12.28 -7.19
CA LEU A 330 6.35 -12.15 -8.53
C LEU A 330 6.91 -13.09 -9.62
N VAL A 331 7.50 -14.26 -9.26
CA VAL A 331 7.56 -15.39 -10.24
C VAL A 331 6.19 -16.10 -10.32
N ILE A 332 5.13 -15.32 -10.16
CA ILE A 332 3.81 -15.71 -9.73
C ILE A 332 2.84 -14.98 -10.68
N GLY A 333 2.78 -15.48 -11.91
CA GLY A 333 1.80 -15.11 -12.92
C GLY A 333 2.10 -13.78 -13.59
N THR A 334 2.85 -13.85 -14.69
CA THR A 334 2.77 -12.85 -15.76
C THR A 334 1.31 -12.46 -15.99
N LEU A 335 1.02 -11.22 -16.36
CA LEU A 335 -0.35 -10.77 -16.62
C LEU A 335 -1.13 -11.58 -17.69
N GLY A 336 -0.55 -12.65 -18.26
CA GLY A 336 -1.20 -13.62 -19.14
C GLY A 336 -1.66 -14.95 -18.53
N GLU A 337 -1.30 -15.29 -17.28
CA GLU A 337 -1.74 -16.54 -16.64
C GLU A 337 -2.54 -16.31 -15.34
N LYS A 338 -3.29 -17.34 -14.91
CA LYS A 338 -4.08 -17.33 -13.67
C LYS A 338 -3.17 -16.95 -12.49
N LEU A 339 -3.62 -16.00 -11.65
CA LEU A 339 -2.97 -15.73 -10.37
C LEU A 339 -2.89 -17.05 -9.59
N PRO A 340 -1.71 -17.44 -9.07
CA PRO A 340 -1.58 -18.67 -8.33
C PRO A 340 -2.35 -18.55 -7.01
N LYS A 341 -3.14 -19.59 -6.73
CA LYS A 341 -4.19 -19.57 -5.71
C LYS A 341 -3.72 -19.42 -4.26
N LYS A 342 -2.43 -19.62 -3.98
CA LYS A 342 -1.84 -19.43 -2.64
C LYS A 342 -0.32 -19.60 -2.71
N LEU A 343 0.40 -18.67 -2.11
CA LEU A 343 1.76 -18.90 -1.62
C LEU A 343 1.83 -18.34 -0.19
N THR A 344 1.51 -19.21 0.75
CA THR A 344 1.74 -19.02 2.19
C THR A 344 2.71 -20.10 2.63
N ALA A 345 3.87 -19.74 3.15
CA ALA A 345 4.83 -20.71 3.67
C ALA A 345 5.13 -20.39 5.12
N LEU A 346 5.24 -21.45 5.91
CA LEU A 346 6.23 -21.46 6.95
C LEU A 346 7.59 -21.56 6.25
N ILE A 347 8.38 -20.50 6.32
CA ILE A 347 9.74 -20.52 5.82
C ILE A 347 10.56 -21.43 6.75
N HIS A 348 10.93 -22.64 6.29
CA HIS A 348 12.09 -23.37 6.80
C HIS A 348 13.30 -22.85 6.03
N VAL A 349 14.00 -21.85 6.57
CA VAL A 349 15.34 -21.49 6.09
C VAL A 349 16.34 -22.12 7.04
N THR A 350 16.93 -23.22 6.57
CA THR A 350 18.22 -23.66 7.05
C THR A 350 19.25 -22.57 6.73
N THR A 351 20.06 -22.26 7.74
CA THR A 351 21.28 -21.43 7.74
C THR A 351 21.11 -19.94 8.10
N LEU A 352 21.87 -19.58 9.15
CA LEU A 352 22.16 -18.25 9.68
C LEU A 352 22.42 -17.22 8.55
N VAL A 353 21.62 -16.17 8.44
CA VAL A 353 21.98 -14.98 7.65
C VAL A 353 22.16 -13.81 8.62
N ARG A 354 23.43 -13.46 8.85
CA ARG A 354 23.89 -12.41 9.77
C ARG A 354 24.10 -11.05 9.08
N SER A 355 23.54 -10.85 7.89
CA SER A 355 23.65 -9.58 7.18
C SER A 355 22.39 -9.28 6.37
N LEU A 356 21.94 -8.02 6.46
CA LEU A 356 20.91 -7.36 5.65
C LEU A 356 19.47 -7.37 6.18
N GLN A 357 18.78 -6.27 5.89
CA GLN A 357 17.64 -5.66 6.59
C GLN A 357 16.32 -6.46 6.53
N VAL A 358 16.33 -7.71 6.06
CA VAL A 358 15.14 -8.57 5.97
C VAL A 358 15.30 -9.74 6.95
N LYS A 359 15.01 -9.49 8.23
CA LYS A 359 15.03 -10.54 9.27
C LYS A 359 13.76 -11.40 9.15
N CYS A 360 13.80 -12.45 8.33
CA CYS A 360 12.79 -13.51 8.37
C CYS A 360 13.15 -14.47 9.52
N LEU A 361 12.33 -14.56 10.58
CA LEU A 361 12.63 -15.47 11.69
C LEU A 361 12.39 -16.94 11.31
N PRO A 362 13.40 -17.83 11.47
CA PRO A 362 13.19 -19.28 11.34
C PRO A 362 12.54 -19.91 12.59
N PHE A 363 12.48 -19.21 13.72
CA PHE A 363 12.12 -19.79 15.04
C PHE A 363 10.63 -19.75 15.40
N LEU A 364 9.74 -19.31 14.51
CA LEU A 364 8.31 -19.16 14.80
C LEU A 364 7.49 -20.43 14.50
N LEU A 365 8.13 -21.60 14.65
CA LEU A 365 7.54 -22.93 14.59
C LEU A 365 7.26 -23.43 16.01
N VAL A 366 6.07 -23.17 16.54
CA VAL A 366 5.50 -24.04 17.57
C VAL A 366 4.46 -24.91 16.86
N ARG A 367 4.62 -26.23 17.01
CA ARG A 367 3.83 -27.29 16.36
C ARG A 367 2.33 -27.09 16.48
#